data_AF-A0A4S9SZF0-F1
#
_entry.id   AF-A0A4S9SZF0-F1
#
_cell.length_a   1.000
_cell.length_b   1.000
_cell.length_c   1.000
_cell.angle_alpha   90.00
_cell.angle_beta   90.00
_cell.angle_gamma   90.00
#
_symmetry.space_group_name_H-M   'P 1'
#
loop_
_entity.id
_entity.type
_entity.pdbx_description
1 polymer ?
#
loop_
_entity_poly.entity_id
_entity_poly.type
_entity_poly.pdbx_seq_one_letter_code
_entity_poly.pdbx_strand_id
1 'polypeptide(L)'
;MPHSHHSHSGQFCAHATCTLEEMVQQAISLKMDTFALTEHIPRDTADLYPEEVDAQKLVEIFDAYYPEALRLREKYASQITILIGFEGEWIRPSSHTIIKDLLSRYKFDFFVGSIHHTLTKPIDFDHDMYYEARTIAGGSDEDVFAAFFDEQYDMLKALTPPLVGHFDLIRLKSDDPERNWTTMPAVWEKIVRNLDFVASYGGILELNSSAIRKGMSEPYPKAEICKEFVKKGGRFALSDDSHATSQVGLNFSKVLSFVENTGIEEIHYFTPKTDNNPNAQSIQPRKCLLLVNKGKDPLVLPLLFQIDSGGKSVIPYKCYGCDKQPVFRPSALFSHFLEHINEAEDYTERLATEVLEEINAKDLTQKQKTTQSNLLRKQRLDFAGPEKIAQAKLKHEQAAQHEQYSIRTRILICSIHSPRPNSATPLAKNYTLSRCWMQRVFSKSRRPRGPPQYSSPPRSTIFAKIVYDCS
;
A
#
# COMPACT_ATOMS: atom_id res chain seq x y z
N MET A 1 -10.50 -2.47 -3.63
CA MET A 1 -9.79 -3.56 -2.92
C MET A 1 -10.35 -3.65 -1.52
N PRO A 2 -11.17 -4.67 -1.23
CA PRO A 2 -12.02 -4.65 -0.06
C PRO A 2 -11.66 -5.74 0.97
N HIS A 3 -10.37 -6.11 1.10
CA HIS A 3 -9.95 -7.14 2.07
C HIS A 3 -8.75 -6.67 2.92
N SER A 4 -8.79 -6.97 4.22
CA SER A 4 -7.61 -6.93 5.12
C SER A 4 -7.54 -8.23 5.90
N HIS A 5 -6.33 -8.80 6.00
CA HIS A 5 -6.09 -10.10 6.64
C HIS A 5 -5.38 -10.00 7.99
N HIS A 6 -5.27 -8.80 8.56
CA HIS A 6 -4.55 -8.59 9.81
C HIS A 6 -5.10 -7.37 10.54
N SER A 7 -5.69 -7.57 11.72
CA SER A 7 -6.16 -6.49 12.58
C SER A 7 -6.19 -6.88 14.05
N HIS A 8 -6.10 -5.86 14.91
CA HIS A 8 -6.06 -5.92 16.36
C HIS A 8 -7.02 -4.89 16.96
N SER A 9 -7.56 -5.16 18.16
CA SER A 9 -8.47 -4.25 18.85
C SER A 9 -8.03 -3.97 20.27
N GLY A 10 -8.27 -2.76 20.77
CA GLY A 10 -7.96 -2.40 22.17
C GLY A 10 -8.74 -3.19 23.22
N GLN A 11 -9.77 -3.94 22.81
CA GLN A 11 -10.48 -4.86 23.68
C GLN A 11 -9.67 -6.12 24.02
N PHE A 12 -8.76 -6.53 23.13
CA PHE A 12 -8.01 -7.79 23.26
C PHE A 12 -6.49 -7.64 23.05
N CYS A 13 -6.00 -6.45 22.74
CA CYS A 13 -4.59 -6.12 22.53
C CYS A 13 -4.22 -4.82 23.28
N ALA A 14 -3.18 -4.89 24.12
CA ALA A 14 -2.83 -3.80 25.06
C ALA A 14 -2.36 -2.50 24.37
N HIS A 15 -1.72 -2.62 23.21
CA HIS A 15 -1.23 -1.52 22.39
C HIS A 15 -2.18 -1.14 21.24
N ALA A 16 -3.42 -1.61 21.28
CA ALA A 16 -4.48 -1.22 20.36
C ALA A 16 -5.54 -0.33 21.05
N THR A 17 -6.45 0.21 20.25
CA THR A 17 -7.59 1.01 20.71
C THR A 17 -8.88 0.52 20.06
N CYS A 18 -10.02 0.99 20.56
CA CYS A 18 -11.36 0.60 20.11
C CYS A 18 -11.73 -0.86 20.47
N THR A 19 -13.02 -1.14 20.43
CA THR A 19 -13.58 -2.48 20.59
C THR A 19 -13.43 -3.30 19.33
N LEU A 20 -13.51 -4.63 19.45
CA LEU A 20 -13.49 -5.52 18.29
C LEU A 20 -14.67 -5.23 17.34
N GLU A 21 -15.83 -4.88 17.90
CA GLU A 21 -17.00 -4.49 17.11
C GLU A 21 -16.79 -3.19 16.33
N GLU A 22 -16.15 -2.18 16.92
CA GLU A 22 -15.83 -0.92 16.23
C GLU A 22 -14.90 -1.14 15.04
N MET A 23 -13.93 -2.07 15.14
CA MET A 23 -13.08 -2.46 14.01
C MET A 23 -13.89 -3.05 12.86
N VAL A 24 -14.82 -3.96 13.16
CA VAL A 24 -15.74 -4.55 12.17
C VAL A 24 -16.63 -3.48 11.54
N GLN A 25 -17.23 -2.61 12.35
CA GLN A 25 -18.09 -1.52 11.85
C GLN A 25 -17.32 -0.56 10.93
N GLN A 26 -16.06 -0.27 11.27
CA GLN A 26 -15.19 0.53 10.42
C GLN A 26 -14.91 -0.16 9.08
N ALA A 27 -14.60 -1.47 9.07
CA ALA A 27 -14.41 -2.24 7.85
C ALA A 27 -15.68 -2.23 6.96
N ILE A 28 -16.87 -2.39 7.57
CA ILE A 28 -18.17 -2.27 6.87
C ILE A 28 -18.34 -0.87 6.27
N SER A 29 -18.00 0.19 7.02
CA SER A 29 -18.12 1.57 6.53
C SER A 29 -17.26 1.85 5.29
N LEU A 30 -16.10 1.18 5.21
CA LEU A 30 -15.19 1.22 4.07
C LEU A 30 -15.59 0.26 2.95
N LYS A 31 -16.72 -0.46 3.11
CA LYS A 31 -17.25 -1.45 2.17
C LYS A 31 -16.22 -2.55 1.88
N MET A 32 -15.54 -3.02 2.93
CA MET A 32 -14.73 -4.22 2.85
C MET A 32 -15.66 -5.44 2.69
N ASP A 33 -15.29 -6.35 1.79
CA ASP A 33 -15.97 -7.60 1.53
C ASP A 33 -15.49 -8.67 2.53
N THR A 34 -14.21 -8.59 2.96
CA THR A 34 -13.63 -9.52 3.92
C THR A 34 -12.73 -8.80 4.91
N PHE A 35 -12.85 -9.12 6.20
CA PHE A 35 -12.00 -8.56 7.25
C PHE A 35 -11.60 -9.66 8.21
N ALA A 36 -10.31 -9.77 8.50
CA ALA A 36 -9.79 -10.74 9.45
C ALA A 36 -9.56 -10.13 10.82
N LEU A 37 -10.04 -10.82 11.84
CA LEU A 37 -9.74 -10.55 13.24
C LEU A 37 -8.57 -11.48 13.62
N THR A 38 -7.45 -10.91 14.06
CA THR A 38 -6.20 -11.66 14.25
C THR A 38 -5.45 -11.18 15.48
N GLU A 39 -6.13 -11.08 16.62
CA GLU A 39 -5.52 -10.66 17.89
C GLU A 39 -4.25 -11.47 18.21
N HIS A 40 -3.28 -10.83 18.86
CA HIS A 40 -2.05 -11.49 19.32
C HIS A 40 -2.36 -12.66 20.26
N ILE A 41 -1.63 -13.76 20.10
CA ILE A 41 -1.71 -14.90 21.02
C ILE A 41 -1.10 -14.57 22.40
N PRO A 42 -1.51 -15.28 23.46
CA PRO A 42 -0.83 -15.24 24.75
C PRO A 42 0.62 -15.70 24.63
N ARG A 43 1.46 -15.24 25.55
CA ARG A 43 2.88 -15.60 25.65
C ARG A 43 3.29 -15.90 27.09
N ASP A 44 4.45 -16.53 27.24
CA ASP A 44 5.00 -16.91 28.54
C ASP A 44 5.41 -15.67 29.36
N THR A 45 5.44 -15.80 30.70
CA THR A 45 5.81 -14.70 31.61
C THR A 45 7.18 -14.08 31.31
N ALA A 46 8.11 -14.85 30.75
CA ALA A 46 9.44 -14.37 30.39
C ALA A 46 9.46 -13.48 29.13
N ASP A 47 8.37 -13.48 28.37
CA ASP A 47 8.25 -12.87 27.03
C ASP A 47 7.23 -11.72 27.00
N LEU A 48 6.76 -11.28 28.17
CA LEU A 48 5.80 -10.19 28.27
C LEU A 48 6.43 -8.85 27.85
N TYR A 49 5.69 -8.05 27.08
CA TYR A 49 6.05 -6.64 26.89
C TYR A 49 5.88 -5.86 28.19
N PRO A 50 6.53 -4.68 28.32
CA PRO A 50 6.41 -3.86 29.53
C PRO A 50 4.97 -3.51 29.96
N GLU A 51 4.04 -3.39 29.01
CA GLU A 51 2.62 -3.16 29.26
C GLU A 51 1.83 -4.41 29.66
N GLU A 52 2.41 -5.61 29.51
CA GLU A 52 1.77 -6.88 29.83
C GLU A 52 2.26 -7.38 31.19
N VAL A 53 1.35 -7.39 32.17
CA VAL A 53 1.72 -7.64 33.57
C VAL A 53 1.55 -9.09 34.01
N ASP A 54 0.74 -9.88 33.30
CA ASP A 54 0.38 -11.23 33.70
C ASP A 54 0.05 -12.11 32.48
N ALA A 55 0.83 -13.17 32.28
CA ALA A 55 0.64 -14.15 31.22
C ALA A 55 -0.72 -14.86 31.32
N GLN A 56 -1.20 -15.15 32.54
CA GLN A 56 -2.51 -15.77 32.73
C GLN A 56 -3.63 -14.83 32.28
N LYS A 57 -3.45 -13.52 32.49
CA LYS A 57 -4.40 -12.52 32.02
C LYS A 57 -4.47 -12.46 30.50
N LEU A 58 -3.34 -12.61 29.80
CA LEU A 58 -3.34 -12.69 28.34
C LEU A 58 -4.13 -13.92 27.84
N VAL A 59 -4.02 -15.07 28.53
CA VAL A 59 -4.83 -16.26 28.23
C VAL A 59 -6.33 -15.97 28.41
N GLU A 60 -6.73 -15.33 29.52
CA GLU A 60 -8.13 -14.97 29.76
C GLU A 60 -8.67 -13.99 28.70
N ILE A 61 -7.87 -12.99 28.31
CA ILE A 61 -8.22 -12.02 27.28
C ILE A 61 -8.44 -12.74 25.95
N PHE A 62 -7.53 -13.63 25.56
CA PHE A 62 -7.63 -14.38 24.32
C PHE A 62 -8.80 -15.38 24.33
N ASP A 63 -9.08 -16.01 25.47
CA ASP A 63 -10.23 -16.90 25.64
C ASP A 63 -11.56 -16.14 25.53
N ALA A 64 -11.58 -14.85 25.88
CA ALA A 64 -12.73 -13.97 25.68
C ALA A 64 -12.86 -13.44 24.24
N TYR A 65 -11.74 -13.32 23.50
CA TYR A 65 -11.71 -12.87 22.11
C TYR A 65 -12.51 -13.80 21.19
N TYR A 66 -12.25 -15.10 21.25
CA TYR A 66 -12.83 -16.06 20.31
C TYR A 66 -14.38 -16.08 20.28
N PRO A 67 -15.11 -16.19 21.42
CA PRO A 67 -16.57 -16.13 21.40
C PRO A 67 -17.12 -14.77 20.93
N GLU A 68 -16.42 -13.67 21.21
CA GLU A 68 -16.83 -12.35 20.73
C GLU A 68 -16.68 -12.24 19.21
N ALA A 69 -15.57 -12.73 18.65
CA ALA A 69 -15.35 -12.79 17.22
C ALA A 69 -16.44 -13.65 16.52
N LEU A 70 -16.84 -14.77 17.14
CA LEU A 70 -17.95 -15.60 16.65
C LEU A 70 -19.28 -14.84 16.63
N ARG A 71 -19.60 -14.14 17.73
CA ARG A 71 -20.82 -13.33 17.85
C ARG A 71 -20.86 -12.23 16.77
N LEU A 72 -19.73 -11.56 16.52
CA LEU A 72 -19.63 -10.53 15.49
C LEU A 72 -19.77 -11.09 14.08
N ARG A 73 -19.14 -12.23 13.80
CA ARG A 73 -19.31 -12.94 12.51
C ARG A 73 -20.77 -13.27 12.22
N GLU A 74 -21.53 -13.73 13.21
CA GLU A 74 -22.96 -13.98 13.06
C GLU A 74 -23.76 -12.68 12.89
N LYS A 75 -23.53 -11.69 13.76
CA LYS A 75 -24.24 -10.39 13.76
C LYS A 75 -24.10 -9.64 12.43
N TYR A 76 -22.94 -9.71 11.80
CA TYR A 76 -22.62 -8.95 10.58
C TYR A 76 -22.54 -9.80 9.30
N ALA A 77 -22.97 -11.07 9.34
CA ALA A 77 -22.88 -12.01 8.22
C ALA A 77 -23.51 -11.52 6.91
N SER A 78 -24.52 -10.64 6.99
CA SER A 78 -25.18 -10.05 5.81
C SER A 78 -24.47 -8.83 5.21
N GLN A 79 -23.45 -8.31 5.89
CA GLN A 79 -22.78 -7.05 5.54
C GLN A 79 -21.30 -7.25 5.16
N ILE A 80 -20.61 -8.18 5.80
CA ILE A 80 -19.18 -8.42 5.60
C ILE A 80 -18.82 -9.87 5.92
N THR A 81 -17.84 -10.43 5.21
CA THR A 81 -17.25 -11.72 5.57
C THR A 81 -16.21 -11.51 6.65
N ILE A 82 -16.41 -12.11 7.83
CA ILE A 82 -15.43 -12.04 8.92
C ILE A 82 -14.64 -13.36 8.96
N LEU A 83 -13.31 -13.25 8.84
CA LEU A 83 -12.38 -14.34 9.11
C LEU A 83 -11.95 -14.25 10.57
N ILE A 84 -11.97 -15.38 11.28
CA ILE A 84 -11.52 -15.45 12.67
C ILE A 84 -10.21 -16.20 12.70
N GLY A 85 -9.13 -15.50 13.04
CA GLY A 85 -7.79 -16.06 13.18
C GLY A 85 -7.10 -15.52 14.41
N PHE A 86 -5.77 -15.59 14.39
CA PHE A 86 -4.88 -14.98 15.38
C PHE A 86 -3.55 -14.63 14.72
N GLU A 87 -2.82 -13.69 15.31
CA GLU A 87 -1.42 -13.47 15.00
C GLU A 87 -0.55 -14.31 15.94
N GLY A 88 0.12 -15.30 15.36
CA GLY A 88 0.98 -16.23 16.06
C GLY A 88 2.38 -15.65 16.27
N GLU A 89 2.92 -15.88 17.47
CA GLU A 89 4.25 -15.45 17.87
C GLU A 89 5.23 -16.63 17.84
N TRP A 90 6.35 -16.46 17.13
CA TRP A 90 7.50 -17.35 17.30
C TRP A 90 8.63 -16.63 18.01
N ILE A 91 8.94 -17.09 19.22
CA ILE A 91 10.04 -16.56 20.05
C ILE A 91 11.12 -17.63 20.21
N ARG A 92 10.71 -18.88 20.40
CA ARG A 92 11.56 -20.04 20.66
C ARG A 92 10.79 -21.34 20.38
N PRO A 93 11.43 -22.53 20.33
CA PRO A 93 10.74 -23.78 20.01
C PRO A 93 9.52 -24.11 20.90
N SER A 94 9.46 -23.61 22.14
CA SER A 94 8.27 -23.79 23.00
C SER A 94 7.04 -23.00 22.55
N SER A 95 7.21 -21.92 21.76
CA SER A 95 6.09 -21.18 21.14
C SER A 95 5.18 -22.07 20.30
N HIS A 96 5.75 -23.12 19.69
CA HIS A 96 5.00 -24.14 18.96
C HIS A 96 3.90 -24.79 19.80
N THR A 97 4.16 -25.03 21.08
CA THR A 97 3.19 -25.68 21.98
C THR A 97 1.98 -24.79 22.21
N ILE A 98 2.20 -23.48 22.43
CA ILE A 98 1.11 -22.49 22.62
C ILE A 98 0.23 -22.45 21.37
N ILE A 99 0.83 -22.33 20.18
CA ILE A 99 0.10 -22.27 18.92
C ILE A 99 -0.68 -23.57 18.66
N LYS A 100 -0.09 -24.74 18.93
CA LYS A 100 -0.78 -26.03 18.81
C LYS A 100 -1.95 -26.17 19.77
N ASP A 101 -1.78 -25.72 21.01
CA ASP A 101 -2.86 -25.72 21.99
C ASP A 101 -4.04 -24.87 21.49
N LEU A 102 -3.78 -23.64 21.05
CA LEU A 102 -4.82 -22.74 20.51
C LEU A 102 -5.54 -23.34 19.30
N LEU A 103 -4.80 -23.92 18.35
CA LEU A 103 -5.37 -24.60 17.18
C LEU A 103 -6.19 -25.85 17.55
N SER A 104 -5.92 -26.46 18.71
CA SER A 104 -6.70 -27.59 19.22
C SER A 104 -7.97 -27.17 19.96
N ARG A 105 -7.94 -26.01 20.62
CA ARG A 105 -9.06 -25.47 21.43
C ARG A 105 -10.10 -24.72 20.59
N TYR A 106 -9.67 -24.06 19.52
CA TYR A 106 -10.49 -23.14 18.75
C TYR A 106 -10.52 -23.49 17.25
N LYS A 107 -11.65 -23.22 16.59
CA LYS A 107 -11.83 -23.48 15.16
C LYS A 107 -11.56 -22.22 14.34
N PHE A 108 -10.29 -21.83 14.28
CA PHE A 108 -9.85 -20.70 13.48
C PHE A 108 -9.96 -20.96 11.97
N ASP A 109 -10.29 -19.91 11.22
CA ASP A 109 -10.24 -19.90 9.76
C ASP A 109 -8.78 -20.02 9.32
N PHE A 110 -7.88 -19.19 9.87
CA PHE A 110 -6.44 -19.16 9.56
C PHE A 110 -5.63 -18.57 10.72
N PHE A 111 -4.30 -18.52 10.58
CA PHE A 111 -3.44 -17.76 11.48
C PHE A 111 -2.31 -17.08 10.69
N VAL A 112 -1.79 -15.99 11.25
CA VAL A 112 -0.61 -15.29 10.76
C VAL A 112 0.61 -15.83 11.51
N GLY A 113 1.67 -16.21 10.80
CA GLY A 113 2.94 -16.57 11.43
C GLY A 113 3.87 -15.35 11.46
N SER A 114 4.17 -14.85 12.66
CA SER A 114 4.92 -13.60 12.86
C SER A 114 6.12 -13.81 13.79
N ILE A 115 7.08 -12.89 13.69
CA ILE A 115 8.23 -12.78 14.60
C ILE A 115 8.31 -11.34 15.09
N HIS A 116 8.09 -11.14 16.39
CA HIS A 116 8.30 -9.87 17.07
C HIS A 116 9.43 -9.91 18.10
N HIS A 117 10.02 -11.09 18.30
CA HIS A 117 11.20 -11.29 19.14
C HIS A 117 12.32 -11.89 18.32
N THR A 118 13.54 -11.41 18.52
CA THR A 118 14.74 -12.08 18.01
C THR A 118 15.73 -12.28 19.11
N LEU A 119 16.27 -13.50 19.22
CA LEU A 119 17.14 -13.88 20.34
C LEU A 119 16.44 -13.62 21.68
N THR A 120 15.12 -13.90 21.73
CA THR A 120 14.23 -13.67 22.89
C THR A 120 14.06 -12.22 23.32
N LYS A 121 14.44 -11.26 22.46
CA LYS A 121 14.33 -9.82 22.72
C LYS A 121 13.31 -9.18 21.79
N PRO A 122 12.41 -8.32 22.30
CA PRO A 122 11.47 -7.63 21.43
C PRO A 122 12.18 -6.71 20.43
N ILE A 123 11.85 -6.82 19.15
CA ILE A 123 12.53 -6.08 18.06
C ILE A 123 11.73 -4.91 17.51
N ASP A 124 10.45 -4.80 17.87
CA ASP A 124 9.51 -3.86 17.29
C ASP A 124 8.87 -2.90 18.30
N PHE A 125 9.11 -3.12 19.59
CA PHE A 125 8.65 -2.29 20.70
C PHE A 125 9.36 -0.92 20.73
N ASP A 126 10.62 -0.92 21.16
CA ASP A 126 11.48 0.27 21.23
C ASP A 126 12.88 -0.02 20.66
N HIS A 127 13.70 1.03 20.59
CA HIS A 127 15.07 0.89 20.07
C HIS A 127 16.02 0.22 21.07
N ASP A 128 15.79 0.37 22.37
CA ASP A 128 16.70 -0.17 23.39
C ASP A 128 16.65 -1.70 23.38
N MET A 129 15.45 -2.29 23.32
CA MET A 129 15.26 -3.73 23.20
C MET A 129 15.76 -4.28 21.85
N TYR A 130 15.56 -3.55 20.75
CA TYR A 130 16.16 -3.88 19.46
C TYR A 130 17.70 -3.90 19.54
N TYR A 131 18.31 -2.90 20.22
CA TYR A 131 19.76 -2.85 20.40
C TYR A 131 20.29 -3.94 21.34
N GLU A 132 19.51 -4.41 22.31
CA GLU A 132 19.83 -5.60 23.09
C GLU A 132 19.93 -6.84 22.18
N ALA A 133 18.92 -7.07 21.33
CA ALA A 133 18.92 -8.17 20.35
C ALA A 133 20.15 -8.07 19.44
N ARG A 134 20.44 -6.86 18.93
CA ARG A 134 21.60 -6.57 18.09
C ARG A 134 22.92 -6.86 18.78
N THR A 135 23.06 -6.48 20.04
CA THR A 135 24.28 -6.72 20.83
C THR A 135 24.51 -8.21 21.03
N ILE A 136 23.45 -8.99 21.31
CA ILE A 136 23.55 -10.45 21.45
C ILE A 136 23.92 -11.11 20.12
N ALA A 137 23.41 -10.61 18.99
CA ALA A 137 23.63 -11.18 17.67
C ALA A 137 25.08 -11.00 17.16
N GLY A 138 25.76 -9.93 17.55
CA GLY A 138 27.12 -9.61 17.06
C GLY A 138 27.46 -8.12 17.00
N GLY A 139 26.46 -7.24 17.19
CA GLY A 139 26.62 -5.80 17.32
C GLY A 139 26.27 -4.99 16.07
N SER A 140 25.92 -5.63 14.95
CA SER A 140 25.46 -4.95 13.73
C SER A 140 24.03 -5.33 13.33
N ASP A 141 23.38 -4.46 12.55
CA ASP A 141 22.06 -4.76 11.98
C ASP A 141 22.10 -6.05 11.11
N GLU A 142 23.19 -6.28 10.37
CA GLU A 142 23.35 -7.51 9.58
C GLU A 142 23.36 -8.77 10.44
N ASP A 143 23.95 -8.72 11.65
CA ASP A 143 23.99 -9.86 12.57
C ASP A 143 22.59 -10.20 13.10
N VAL A 144 21.83 -9.19 13.55
CA VAL A 144 20.48 -9.43 14.06
C VAL A 144 19.49 -9.77 12.95
N PHE A 145 19.67 -9.24 11.74
CA PHE A 145 18.90 -9.64 10.57
C PHE A 145 19.14 -11.12 10.24
N ALA A 146 20.41 -11.56 10.28
CA ALA A 146 20.75 -12.96 10.06
C ALA A 146 20.09 -13.88 11.10
N ALA A 147 20.10 -13.50 12.39
CA ALA A 147 19.41 -14.22 13.45
C ALA A 147 17.89 -14.26 13.23
N PHE A 148 17.27 -13.12 12.92
CA PHE A 148 15.84 -13.01 12.64
C PHE A 148 15.42 -13.94 11.50
N PHE A 149 16.14 -13.97 10.37
CA PHE A 149 15.78 -14.83 9.25
C PHE A 149 16.07 -16.31 9.51
N ASP A 150 16.98 -16.67 10.42
CA ASP A 150 17.12 -18.06 10.89
C ASP A 150 15.94 -18.47 11.79
N GLU A 151 15.54 -17.63 12.73
CA GLU A 151 14.37 -17.89 13.58
C GLU A 151 13.08 -17.93 12.76
N GLN A 152 12.95 -17.07 11.74
CA GLN A 152 11.84 -17.11 10.79
C GLN A 152 11.83 -18.44 10.03
N TYR A 153 12.98 -18.96 9.63
CA TYR A 153 13.05 -20.27 8.99
C TYR A 153 12.61 -21.40 9.92
N ASP A 154 12.98 -21.33 11.20
CA ASP A 154 12.54 -22.29 12.21
C ASP A 154 11.04 -22.22 12.45
N MET A 155 10.47 -21.02 12.54
CA MET A 155 9.02 -20.78 12.58
C MET A 155 8.32 -21.40 11.38
N LEU A 156 8.80 -21.11 10.16
CA LEU A 156 8.20 -21.60 8.92
C LEU A 156 8.18 -23.13 8.88
N LYS A 157 9.29 -23.79 9.26
CA LYS A 157 9.36 -25.26 9.32
C LYS A 157 8.45 -25.86 10.39
N ALA A 158 8.34 -25.20 11.54
CA ALA A 158 7.57 -25.72 12.67
C ALA A 158 6.06 -25.56 12.47
N LEU A 159 5.63 -24.46 11.84
CA LEU A 159 4.23 -24.05 11.81
C LEU A 159 3.58 -24.10 10.42
N THR A 160 4.35 -23.93 9.34
CA THR A 160 3.83 -23.79 7.96
C THR A 160 2.63 -22.83 7.88
N PRO A 161 2.78 -21.58 8.32
CA PRO A 161 1.65 -20.67 8.47
C PRO A 161 0.96 -20.38 7.13
N PRO A 162 -0.38 -20.31 7.08
CA PRO A 162 -1.11 -19.92 5.87
C PRO A 162 -0.72 -18.53 5.37
N LEU A 163 -0.58 -17.56 6.27
CA LEU A 163 -0.11 -16.20 6.01
C LEU A 163 1.17 -15.94 6.83
N VAL A 164 2.27 -15.56 6.17
CA VAL A 164 3.50 -15.13 6.83
C VAL A 164 3.42 -13.62 7.02
N GLY A 165 3.34 -13.19 8.29
CA GLY A 165 3.23 -11.79 8.67
C GLY A 165 4.49 -11.00 8.33
N HIS A 166 4.31 -9.71 8.00
CA HIS A 166 5.33 -8.66 7.86
C HIS A 166 6.78 -9.18 7.74
N PHE A 167 7.05 -9.85 6.61
CA PHE A 167 8.18 -10.78 6.44
C PHE A 167 9.57 -10.21 6.76
N ASP A 168 9.76 -8.90 6.63
CA ASP A 168 11.03 -8.21 6.93
C ASP A 168 10.90 -7.14 8.02
N LEU A 169 10.01 -7.38 9.00
CA LEU A 169 9.74 -6.50 10.16
C LEU A 169 11.02 -6.01 10.85
N ILE A 170 12.06 -6.85 10.92
CA ILE A 170 13.32 -6.57 11.62
C ILE A 170 13.97 -5.24 11.21
N ARG A 171 13.66 -4.70 10.04
CA ARG A 171 14.15 -3.38 9.61
C ARG A 171 13.55 -2.20 10.38
N LEU A 172 12.42 -2.37 11.08
CA LEU A 172 11.63 -1.29 11.70
C LEU A 172 12.45 -0.35 12.59
N LYS A 173 13.32 -0.90 13.45
CA LYS A 173 14.13 -0.16 14.43
C LYS A 173 15.61 -0.12 14.06
N SER A 174 15.96 -0.57 12.85
CA SER A 174 17.33 -0.59 12.34
C SER A 174 17.86 0.81 12.05
N ASP A 175 19.18 0.94 11.90
CA ASP A 175 19.82 2.23 11.61
C ASP A 175 19.44 2.76 10.21
N ASP A 176 19.10 1.85 9.27
CA ASP A 176 18.69 2.16 7.91
C ASP A 176 17.55 1.24 7.44
N PRO A 177 16.29 1.55 7.78
CA PRO A 177 15.12 0.74 7.39
C PRO A 177 14.88 0.70 5.88
N GLU A 178 15.53 1.58 5.10
CA GLU A 178 15.39 1.68 3.65
C GLU A 178 16.56 1.03 2.90
N ARG A 179 17.50 0.41 3.61
CA ARG A 179 18.59 -0.36 2.99
C ARG A 179 18.05 -1.41 2.03
N ASN A 180 18.74 -1.60 0.93
CA ASN A 180 18.40 -2.63 -0.05
C ASN A 180 18.92 -3.99 0.43
N TRP A 181 18.03 -4.99 0.57
CA TRP A 181 18.38 -6.31 1.08
C TRP A 181 19.51 -7.01 0.29
N THR A 182 19.61 -6.77 -1.03
CA THR A 182 20.62 -7.39 -1.89
C THR A 182 22.04 -6.90 -1.64
N THR A 183 22.22 -5.79 -0.90
CA THR A 183 23.56 -5.31 -0.53
C THR A 183 24.15 -6.05 0.68
N MET A 184 23.39 -6.96 1.30
CA MET A 184 23.80 -7.78 2.45
C MET A 184 23.76 -9.27 2.06
N PRO A 185 24.78 -9.80 1.33
CA PRO A 185 24.67 -11.11 0.66
C PRO A 185 24.34 -12.28 1.59
N ALA A 186 24.92 -12.31 2.81
CA ALA A 186 24.68 -13.37 3.78
C ALA A 186 23.24 -13.35 4.35
N VAL A 187 22.68 -12.15 4.55
CA VAL A 187 21.28 -11.97 4.96
C VAL A 187 20.34 -12.30 3.80
N TRP A 188 20.68 -11.84 2.59
CA TRP A 188 19.92 -12.11 1.38
C TRP A 188 19.79 -13.61 1.09
N GLU A 189 20.85 -14.40 1.29
CA GLU A 189 20.78 -15.86 1.16
C GLU A 189 19.73 -16.48 2.10
N LYS A 190 19.65 -16.01 3.35
CA LYS A 190 18.65 -16.47 4.33
C LYS A 190 17.24 -16.06 3.94
N ILE A 191 17.05 -14.83 3.45
CA ILE A 191 15.78 -14.37 2.88
C ILE A 191 15.34 -15.30 1.75
N VAL A 192 16.22 -15.54 0.76
CA VAL A 192 15.92 -16.40 -0.40
C VAL A 192 15.56 -17.82 0.04
N ARG A 193 16.31 -18.40 0.98
CA ARG A 193 16.00 -19.72 1.59
C ARG A 193 14.60 -19.75 2.18
N ASN A 194 14.21 -18.72 2.92
CA ASN A 194 12.90 -18.66 3.55
C ASN A 194 11.79 -18.52 2.50
N LEU A 195 12.00 -17.68 1.48
CA LEU A 195 11.08 -17.54 0.35
C LEU A 195 10.89 -18.85 -0.42
N ASP A 196 11.96 -19.60 -0.67
CA ASP A 196 11.89 -20.94 -1.29
C ASP A 196 11.04 -21.90 -0.46
N PHE A 197 11.21 -21.87 0.87
CA PHE A 197 10.42 -22.70 1.75
C PHE A 197 8.94 -22.31 1.74
N VAL A 198 8.61 -21.01 1.82
CA VAL A 198 7.22 -20.53 1.72
C VAL A 198 6.58 -20.94 0.40
N ALA A 199 7.30 -20.78 -0.72
CA ALA A 199 6.83 -21.19 -2.04
C ALA A 199 6.57 -22.71 -2.09
N SER A 200 7.43 -23.52 -1.47
CA SER A 200 7.36 -24.99 -1.53
C SER A 200 6.07 -25.58 -0.94
N TYR A 201 5.50 -24.94 0.09
CA TYR A 201 4.23 -25.37 0.69
C TYR A 201 3.03 -24.55 0.22
N GLY A 202 3.24 -23.57 -0.67
CA GLY A 202 2.18 -22.71 -1.19
C GLY A 202 1.69 -21.64 -0.20
N GLY A 203 2.55 -21.25 0.76
CA GLY A 203 2.27 -20.17 1.71
C GLY A 203 2.11 -18.81 1.04
N ILE A 204 1.47 -17.89 1.76
CA ILE A 204 1.21 -16.52 1.30
C ILE A 204 2.04 -15.56 2.12
N LEU A 205 2.70 -14.61 1.47
CA LEU A 205 3.32 -13.47 2.17
C LEU A 205 2.32 -12.34 2.36
N GLU A 206 2.36 -11.73 3.53
CA GLU A 206 1.63 -10.52 3.80
C GLU A 206 2.24 -9.31 3.09
N LEU A 207 1.41 -8.52 2.40
CA LEU A 207 1.70 -7.15 1.99
C LEU A 207 1.10 -6.20 3.02
N ASN A 208 1.91 -5.84 4.01
CA ASN A 208 1.47 -5.10 5.19
C ASN A 208 1.72 -3.60 5.02
N SER A 209 0.65 -2.80 5.03
CA SER A 209 0.73 -1.34 4.89
C SER A 209 1.19 -0.62 6.17
N SER A 210 1.32 -1.32 7.30
CA SER A 210 1.72 -0.74 8.59
C SER A 210 3.12 -0.14 8.56
N ALA A 211 4.04 -0.68 7.77
CA ALA A 211 5.39 -0.12 7.58
C ALA A 211 5.32 1.36 7.14
N ILE A 212 4.40 1.68 6.23
CA ILE A 212 4.22 3.04 5.70
C ILE A 212 3.69 3.98 6.78
N ARG A 213 2.81 3.50 7.65
CA ARG A 213 2.33 4.24 8.83
C ARG A 213 3.47 4.48 9.83
N LYS A 214 4.40 3.51 9.95
CA LYS A 214 5.59 3.56 10.82
C LYS A 214 6.75 4.39 10.20
N GLY A 215 6.54 5.05 9.06
CA GLY A 215 7.48 6.02 8.48
C GLY A 215 8.34 5.51 7.33
N MET A 216 8.15 4.25 6.91
CA MET A 216 8.89 3.65 5.79
C MET A 216 8.28 4.03 4.43
N SER A 217 9.09 3.92 3.38
CA SER A 217 8.68 4.26 2.02
C SER A 217 7.88 3.14 1.34
N GLU A 218 8.12 1.89 1.74
CA GLU A 218 7.53 0.66 1.20
C GLU A 218 6.81 -0.14 2.30
N PRO A 219 5.79 -0.95 1.95
CA PRO A 219 5.17 -1.90 2.88
C PRO A 219 6.16 -2.98 3.35
N TYR A 220 5.70 -3.87 4.23
CA TYR A 220 6.38 -5.16 4.39
C TYR A 220 5.81 -6.19 3.38
N PRO A 221 6.64 -7.05 2.76
CA PRO A 221 8.07 -6.86 2.62
C PRO A 221 8.44 -5.84 1.54
N LYS A 222 9.72 -5.42 1.55
CA LYS A 222 10.29 -4.54 0.52
C LYS A 222 10.24 -5.11 -0.90
N ALA A 223 10.41 -4.23 -1.88
CA ALA A 223 10.31 -4.56 -3.31
C ALA A 223 11.24 -5.70 -3.74
N GLU A 224 12.47 -5.78 -3.21
CA GLU A 224 13.43 -6.82 -3.59
C GLU A 224 12.93 -8.22 -3.21
N ILE A 225 12.38 -8.35 -2.01
CA ILE A 225 11.78 -9.60 -1.49
C ILE A 225 10.55 -9.96 -2.32
N CYS A 226 9.67 -8.98 -2.59
CA CYS A 226 8.49 -9.20 -3.43
C CYS A 226 8.86 -9.73 -4.82
N LYS A 227 9.82 -9.08 -5.50
CA LYS A 227 10.30 -9.47 -6.83
C LYS A 227 10.90 -10.87 -6.83
N GLU A 228 11.67 -11.21 -5.80
CA GLU A 228 12.28 -12.52 -5.68
C GLU A 228 11.22 -13.61 -5.42
N PHE A 229 10.22 -13.34 -4.60
CA PHE A 229 9.14 -14.28 -4.33
C PHE A 229 8.23 -14.50 -5.55
N VAL A 230 7.96 -13.45 -6.35
CA VAL A 230 7.24 -13.57 -7.62
C VAL A 230 7.93 -14.57 -8.56
N LYS A 231 9.26 -14.54 -8.69
CA LYS A 231 10.01 -15.51 -9.52
C LYS A 231 9.81 -16.96 -9.09
N LYS A 232 9.48 -17.17 -7.81
CA LYS A 232 9.25 -18.49 -7.19
C LYS A 232 7.78 -18.92 -7.26
N GLY A 233 6.92 -18.16 -7.95
CA GLY A 233 5.47 -18.42 -8.00
C GLY A 233 4.75 -18.04 -6.70
N GLY A 234 5.35 -17.14 -5.92
CA GLY A 234 4.85 -16.69 -4.64
C GLY A 234 3.52 -15.96 -4.71
N ARG A 235 2.78 -16.01 -3.60
CA ARG A 235 1.43 -15.44 -3.46
C ARG A 235 1.39 -14.39 -2.36
N PHE A 236 0.59 -13.36 -2.55
CA PHE A 236 0.52 -12.23 -1.63
C PHE A 236 -0.91 -11.96 -1.16
N ALA A 237 -1.10 -11.53 0.09
CA ALA A 237 -2.37 -11.04 0.60
C ALA A 237 -2.20 -9.69 1.28
N LEU A 238 -3.21 -8.82 1.18
CA LEU A 238 -3.15 -7.47 1.75
C LEU A 238 -3.57 -7.44 3.21
N SER A 239 -2.85 -6.61 3.97
CA SER A 239 -3.08 -6.36 5.39
C SER A 239 -2.75 -4.91 5.73
N ASP A 240 -3.44 -4.36 6.73
CA ASP A 240 -3.15 -3.02 7.30
C ASP A 240 -2.58 -3.07 8.72
N ASP A 241 -2.71 -4.24 9.38
CA ASP A 241 -2.24 -4.47 10.75
C ASP A 241 -2.74 -3.33 11.64
N SER A 242 -4.04 -3.11 11.53
CA SER A 242 -4.73 -1.99 12.15
C SER A 242 -4.91 -2.24 13.63
N HIS A 243 -4.46 -1.30 14.46
CA HIS A 243 -4.60 -1.30 15.92
C HIS A 243 -5.63 -0.24 16.40
N ALA A 244 -6.34 0.39 15.46
CA ALA A 244 -7.37 1.38 15.71
C ALA A 244 -8.26 1.48 14.46
N THR A 245 -9.49 1.95 14.62
CA THR A 245 -10.41 2.18 13.49
C THR A 245 -9.81 3.10 12.42
N SER A 246 -9.07 4.14 12.83
CA SER A 246 -8.39 5.06 11.90
C SER A 246 -7.29 4.42 11.04
N GLN A 247 -6.87 3.19 11.37
CA GLN A 247 -5.82 2.46 10.67
C GLN A 247 -6.37 1.42 9.69
N VAL A 248 -7.67 1.08 9.77
CA VAL A 248 -8.31 0.12 8.86
C VAL A 248 -8.25 0.64 7.42
N GLY A 249 -7.67 -0.15 6.52
CA GLY A 249 -7.43 0.17 5.12
C GLY A 249 -6.39 1.27 4.88
N LEU A 250 -5.70 1.75 5.92
CA LEU A 250 -4.77 2.87 5.80
C LEU A 250 -3.62 2.52 4.85
N ASN A 251 -3.24 3.48 4.00
CA ASN A 251 -2.17 3.36 3.00
C ASN A 251 -2.37 2.27 1.92
N PHE A 252 -3.54 1.61 1.79
CA PHE A 252 -3.76 0.62 0.73
C PHE A 252 -3.53 1.16 -0.69
N SER A 253 -3.86 2.42 -0.95
CA SER A 253 -3.58 3.06 -2.24
C SER A 253 -2.07 3.14 -2.53
N LYS A 254 -1.24 3.37 -1.52
CA LYS A 254 0.22 3.38 -1.66
C LYS A 254 0.78 1.98 -1.88
N VAL A 255 0.25 0.98 -1.17
CA VAL A 255 0.62 -0.44 -1.38
C VAL A 255 0.29 -0.87 -2.81
N LEU A 256 -0.86 -0.44 -3.36
CA LEU A 256 -1.19 -0.68 -4.75
C LEU A 256 -0.20 -0.07 -5.74
N SER A 257 0.15 1.21 -5.56
CA SER A 257 1.15 1.86 -6.41
C SER A 257 2.53 1.21 -6.27
N PHE A 258 2.87 0.69 -5.09
CA PHE A 258 4.08 -0.09 -4.87
C PHE A 258 4.06 -1.40 -5.67
N VAL A 259 2.94 -2.13 -5.65
CA VAL A 259 2.75 -3.42 -6.35
C VAL A 259 3.00 -3.31 -7.87
N GLU A 260 2.69 -2.17 -8.49
CA GLU A 260 2.96 -1.93 -9.92
C GLU A 260 4.45 -2.11 -10.29
N ASN A 261 5.36 -1.96 -9.32
CA ASN A 261 6.81 -2.03 -9.52
C ASN A 261 7.44 -3.35 -9.07
N THR A 262 6.66 -4.32 -8.58
CA THR A 262 7.18 -5.58 -8.04
C THR A 262 6.96 -6.79 -8.95
N GLY A 263 6.12 -6.66 -9.98
CA GLY A 263 5.72 -7.76 -10.86
C GLY A 263 4.62 -8.65 -10.28
N ILE A 264 3.99 -8.24 -9.18
CA ILE A 264 2.81 -8.92 -8.62
C ILE A 264 1.60 -8.65 -9.52
N GLU A 265 1.00 -9.71 -10.05
CA GLU A 265 -0.17 -9.65 -10.95
C GLU A 265 -1.48 -10.06 -10.26
N GLU A 266 -1.38 -10.75 -9.13
CA GLU A 266 -2.53 -11.28 -8.40
C GLU A 266 -2.37 -11.00 -6.90
N ILE A 267 -3.46 -10.58 -6.26
CA ILE A 267 -3.58 -10.53 -4.81
C ILE A 267 -4.58 -11.59 -4.38
N HIS A 268 -4.17 -12.37 -3.40
CA HIS A 268 -4.97 -13.42 -2.81
C HIS A 268 -5.72 -12.90 -1.58
N TYR A 269 -6.86 -13.54 -1.32
CA TYR A 269 -7.59 -13.34 -0.08
C TYR A 269 -8.12 -14.67 0.45
N PHE A 270 -8.18 -14.78 1.77
CA PHE A 270 -8.68 -15.97 2.44
C PHE A 270 -10.21 -15.95 2.52
N THR A 271 -10.83 -17.12 2.55
CA THR A 271 -12.28 -17.27 2.76
C THR A 271 -12.54 -18.11 4.00
N PRO A 272 -13.71 -17.98 4.66
CA PRO A 272 -14.04 -18.83 5.80
C PRO A 272 -13.97 -20.32 5.43
N LYS A 273 -13.60 -21.17 6.40
CA LYS A 273 -13.65 -22.62 6.18
C LYS A 273 -15.10 -23.05 6.01
N THR A 274 -15.44 -23.65 4.86
CA THR A 274 -16.82 -24.01 4.53
C THR A 274 -17.28 -25.35 5.12
N ASP A 275 -16.39 -26.17 5.69
CA ASP A 275 -16.73 -27.52 6.15
C ASP A 275 -16.24 -27.86 7.58
N ASN A 276 -17.09 -28.55 8.32
CA ASN A 276 -16.81 -29.21 9.62
C ASN A 276 -15.85 -30.41 9.50
N ASN A 277 -15.13 -30.57 8.38
CA ASN A 277 -14.18 -31.66 8.19
C ASN A 277 -12.80 -31.25 8.73
N PRO A 278 -12.35 -31.79 9.88
CA PRO A 278 -11.05 -31.43 10.47
C PRO A 278 -9.85 -31.82 9.59
N ASN A 279 -10.05 -32.66 8.57
CA ASN A 279 -9.01 -33.10 7.63
C ASN A 279 -9.04 -32.37 6.27
N ALA A 280 -9.98 -31.44 6.03
CA ALA A 280 -9.89 -30.58 4.86
C ALA A 280 -8.72 -29.62 5.11
N GLN A 281 -7.63 -29.76 4.34
CA GLN A 281 -6.57 -28.77 4.31
C GLN A 281 -7.16 -27.42 3.87
N SER A 282 -7.40 -26.60 4.90
CA SER A 282 -7.26 -25.16 5.00
C SER A 282 -7.58 -24.35 3.75
N ILE A 283 -8.60 -23.51 3.87
CA ILE A 283 -8.79 -22.23 3.19
C ILE A 283 -8.26 -22.19 1.75
N GLN A 284 -9.15 -22.18 0.77
CA GLN A 284 -8.73 -21.92 -0.60
C GLN A 284 -8.53 -20.41 -0.75
N PRO A 285 -7.29 -19.89 -0.85
CA PRO A 285 -7.09 -18.48 -1.16
C PRO A 285 -7.69 -18.22 -2.53
N ARG A 286 -8.67 -17.31 -2.59
CA ARG A 286 -9.24 -16.87 -3.85
C ARG A 286 -8.33 -15.82 -4.46
N LYS A 287 -8.35 -15.73 -5.79
CA LYS A 287 -7.56 -14.79 -6.56
C LYS A 287 -8.40 -13.55 -6.87
N CYS A 288 -7.81 -12.38 -6.68
CA CYS A 288 -8.27 -11.14 -7.30
C CYS A 288 -7.20 -10.73 -8.32
N LEU A 289 -7.59 -10.63 -9.59
CA LEU A 289 -6.67 -10.21 -10.65
C LEU A 289 -6.45 -8.71 -10.52
N LEU A 290 -5.20 -8.30 -10.31
CA LEU A 290 -4.82 -6.91 -10.49
C LEU A 290 -4.61 -6.68 -11.98
N LEU A 291 -5.50 -5.91 -12.61
CA LEU A 291 -5.16 -5.32 -13.90
C LEU A 291 -4.15 -4.20 -13.68
N VAL A 292 -2.87 -4.57 -13.57
CA VAL A 292 -1.77 -3.63 -13.63
C VAL A 292 -1.68 -3.19 -15.09
N ASN A 293 -2.01 -1.92 -15.36
CA ASN A 293 -1.92 -1.36 -16.70
C ASN A 293 -0.43 -1.32 -17.12
N LYS A 294 0.03 -2.34 -17.85
CA LYS A 294 1.39 -2.41 -18.40
C LYS A 294 1.60 -1.49 -19.62
N GLY A 295 0.61 -0.64 -19.98
CA GLY A 295 0.63 0.22 -21.17
C GLY A 295 0.94 1.69 -20.87
N LYS A 296 1.73 2.32 -21.75
CA LYS A 296 2.13 3.74 -21.75
C LYS A 296 0.97 4.73 -22.01
N ASP A 297 -0.25 4.42 -21.59
CA ASP A 297 -1.42 5.26 -21.84
C ASP A 297 -2.00 5.78 -20.51
N PRO A 298 -1.82 7.07 -20.18
CA PRO A 298 -2.18 7.64 -18.88
C PRO A 298 -3.69 7.81 -18.63
N LEU A 299 -4.55 7.18 -19.44
CA LEU A 299 -6.01 7.37 -19.41
C LEU A 299 -6.82 6.13 -19.00
N VAL A 300 -6.18 4.99 -18.72
CA VAL A 300 -6.88 3.79 -18.25
C VAL A 300 -6.64 3.62 -16.75
N LEU A 301 -7.65 3.97 -15.96
CA LEU A 301 -7.71 3.65 -14.53
C LEU A 301 -7.73 2.12 -14.34
N PRO A 302 -6.98 1.56 -13.38
CA PRO A 302 -7.02 0.13 -13.10
C PRO A 302 -8.43 -0.28 -12.66
N LEU A 303 -9.03 -1.20 -13.42
CA LEU A 303 -10.29 -1.87 -13.07
C LEU A 303 -9.94 -3.21 -12.42
N LEU A 304 -10.39 -3.43 -11.18
CA LEU A 304 -10.26 -4.72 -10.51
C LEU A 304 -11.41 -5.63 -10.94
N PHE A 305 -11.13 -6.92 -11.10
CA PHE A 305 -12.15 -7.92 -11.41
C PHE A 305 -12.00 -9.10 -10.44
N GLN A 306 -13.14 -9.58 -9.93
CA GLN A 306 -13.22 -10.85 -9.23
C GLN A 306 -13.49 -11.95 -10.27
N ILE A 307 -12.74 -13.04 -10.21
CA ILE A 307 -12.91 -14.21 -11.08
C ILE A 307 -13.16 -15.41 -10.15
N ASP A 308 -14.27 -16.13 -10.34
CA ASP A 308 -14.50 -17.39 -9.63
C ASP A 308 -13.66 -18.53 -10.24
N SER A 309 -13.45 -19.60 -9.47
CA SER A 309 -12.67 -20.76 -9.89
C SER A 309 -13.28 -21.55 -11.06
N GLY A 310 -14.47 -21.18 -11.54
CA GLY A 310 -15.12 -21.72 -12.73
C GLY A 310 -15.10 -20.80 -13.95
N GLY A 311 -14.54 -19.58 -13.85
CA GLY A 311 -14.39 -18.64 -14.96
C GLY A 311 -15.72 -18.07 -15.52
N LYS A 312 -16.85 -18.22 -14.83
CA LYS A 312 -18.19 -17.95 -15.39
C LYS A 312 -18.75 -16.56 -15.12
N SER A 313 -18.10 -15.73 -14.30
CA SER A 313 -18.55 -14.36 -14.09
C SER A 313 -17.39 -13.37 -13.94
N VAL A 314 -17.54 -12.22 -14.60
CA VAL A 314 -16.64 -11.07 -14.52
C VAL A 314 -17.48 -9.91 -13.97
N ILE A 315 -17.23 -9.50 -12.72
CA ILE A 315 -17.93 -8.38 -12.10
C ILE A 315 -17.01 -7.15 -12.13
N PRO A 316 -17.36 -6.03 -12.79
CA PRO A 316 -16.53 -4.83 -12.81
C PRO A 316 -16.51 -4.14 -11.42
N TYR A 317 -15.33 -3.93 -10.84
CA TYR A 317 -15.20 -3.08 -9.65
C TYR A 317 -15.25 -1.59 -10.03
N LYS A 318 -16.06 -0.84 -9.29
CA LYS A 318 -16.16 0.63 -9.38
C LYS A 318 -14.90 1.27 -8.77
N CYS A 319 -14.29 2.22 -9.47
CA CYS A 319 -13.14 2.98 -8.97
C CYS A 319 -13.52 3.74 -7.68
N TYR A 320 -12.79 3.48 -6.59
CA TYR A 320 -13.03 4.09 -5.28
C TYR A 320 -12.49 5.53 -5.28
N GLY A 321 -13.30 6.52 -4.87
CA GLY A 321 -12.89 7.93 -4.70
C GLY A 321 -13.49 8.97 -5.66
N CYS A 322 -14.43 8.59 -6.53
CA CYS A 322 -15.12 9.54 -7.42
C CYS A 322 -16.64 9.36 -7.33
N ASP A 323 -17.37 10.40 -6.90
CA ASP A 323 -18.84 10.42 -6.81
C ASP A 323 -19.56 10.38 -8.18
N LYS A 324 -18.83 10.22 -9.28
CA LYS A 324 -19.44 10.10 -10.61
C LYS A 324 -19.65 8.62 -10.94
N GLN A 325 -20.91 8.20 -10.98
CA GLN A 325 -21.26 6.94 -11.63
C GLN A 325 -20.91 7.03 -13.13
N PRO A 326 -20.17 6.08 -13.71
CA PRO A 326 -20.21 5.90 -15.15
C PRO A 326 -21.54 5.25 -15.51
N VAL A 327 -22.40 5.98 -16.22
CA VAL A 327 -23.58 5.40 -16.87
C VAL A 327 -23.07 4.60 -18.07
N PHE A 328 -22.93 3.29 -17.92
CA PHE A 328 -22.71 2.40 -19.06
C PHE A 328 -24.07 1.98 -19.62
N ARG A 329 -24.36 2.40 -20.87
CA ARG A 329 -25.39 1.75 -21.69
C ARG A 329 -24.70 0.59 -22.41
N PRO A 330 -25.16 -0.67 -22.27
CA PRO A 330 -24.59 -1.76 -23.04
C PRO A 330 -24.87 -1.50 -24.52
N SER A 331 -23.83 -1.31 -25.33
CA SER A 331 -23.98 -1.50 -26.78
C SER A 331 -23.78 -2.98 -27.08
N ALA A 332 -24.44 -3.47 -28.13
CA ALA A 332 -24.47 -4.88 -28.55
C ALA A 332 -23.08 -5.50 -28.83
N LEU A 333 -21.99 -4.73 -28.77
CA LEU A 333 -20.61 -5.20 -28.91
C LEU A 333 -20.12 -6.06 -27.74
N PHE A 334 -20.70 -5.93 -26.53
CA PHE A 334 -20.20 -6.66 -25.36
C PHE A 334 -20.58 -8.15 -25.37
N SER A 335 -21.72 -8.50 -25.96
CA SER A 335 -22.13 -9.90 -26.11
C SER A 335 -21.37 -10.62 -27.23
N HIS A 336 -20.90 -9.89 -28.25
CA HIS A 336 -20.14 -10.47 -29.35
C HIS A 336 -18.67 -10.75 -28.99
N PHE A 337 -18.13 -10.03 -28.00
CA PHE A 337 -16.75 -10.17 -27.53
C PHE A 337 -16.49 -11.49 -26.78
N LEU A 338 -17.53 -12.10 -26.19
CA LEU A 338 -17.41 -13.35 -25.44
C LEU A 338 -17.48 -14.61 -26.33
N GLU A 339 -18.00 -14.51 -27.56
CA GLU A 339 -18.18 -15.68 -28.43
C GLU A 339 -16.97 -15.96 -29.35
N HIS A 340 -15.99 -15.07 -29.50
CA HIS A 340 -14.94 -15.20 -30.53
C HIS A 340 -13.49 -15.12 -30.03
N ILE A 341 -13.23 -15.57 -28.79
CA ILE A 341 -11.89 -15.54 -28.17
C ILE A 341 -10.83 -16.35 -28.97
N ASN A 342 -11.22 -17.26 -29.86
CA ASN A 342 -10.27 -18.08 -30.61
C ASN A 342 -9.85 -17.52 -31.99
N GLU A 343 -10.42 -16.41 -32.46
CA GLU A 343 -10.05 -15.81 -33.77
C GLU A 343 -9.26 -14.49 -33.65
N ALA A 344 -9.14 -13.92 -32.44
CA ALA A 344 -8.53 -12.61 -32.22
C ALA A 344 -6.98 -12.60 -32.23
N GLU A 345 -6.32 -13.75 -32.09
CA GLU A 345 -4.84 -13.81 -32.08
C GLU A 345 -4.24 -13.46 -33.45
N ASP A 346 -4.89 -13.83 -34.56
CA ASP A 346 -4.36 -13.61 -35.92
C ASP A 346 -4.64 -12.18 -36.45
N TYR A 347 -5.67 -11.50 -35.95
CA TYR A 347 -5.96 -10.10 -36.33
C TYR A 347 -5.05 -9.10 -35.60
N THR A 348 -4.64 -9.43 -34.39
CA THR A 348 -3.80 -8.55 -33.56
C THR A 348 -2.34 -8.54 -34.02
N GLU A 349 -1.82 -9.68 -34.51
CA GLU A 349 -0.47 -9.75 -35.10
C GLU A 349 -0.34 -8.97 -36.42
N ARG A 350 -1.37 -8.99 -37.28
CA ARG A 350 -1.35 -8.22 -38.54
C ARG A 350 -1.38 -6.71 -38.31
N LEU A 351 -2.23 -6.24 -37.39
CA LEU A 351 -2.30 -4.82 -37.05
C LEU A 351 -1.02 -4.33 -36.35
N ALA A 352 -0.42 -5.15 -35.49
CA ALA A 352 0.84 -4.82 -34.84
C ALA A 352 1.99 -4.68 -35.85
N THR A 353 2.00 -5.51 -36.89
CA THR A 353 3.02 -5.47 -37.95
C THR A 353 2.87 -4.22 -38.82
N GLU A 354 1.65 -3.88 -39.25
CA GLU A 354 1.39 -2.67 -40.05
C GLU A 354 1.71 -1.37 -39.28
N VAL A 355 1.41 -1.33 -37.98
CA VAL A 355 1.72 -0.17 -37.12
C VAL A 355 3.22 -0.06 -36.87
N LEU A 356 3.94 -1.16 -36.72
CA LEU A 356 5.41 -1.16 -36.56
C LEU A 356 6.13 -0.70 -37.83
N GLU A 357 5.64 -1.05 -39.02
CA GLU A 357 6.17 -0.56 -40.29
C GLU A 357 5.93 0.95 -40.48
N GLU A 358 4.75 1.46 -40.12
CA GLU A 358 4.46 2.89 -40.15
C GLU A 358 5.31 3.70 -39.16
N ILE A 359 5.56 3.17 -37.96
CA ILE A 359 6.38 3.82 -36.94
C ILE A 359 7.84 3.88 -37.40
N ASN A 360 8.37 2.80 -37.96
CA ASN A 360 9.75 2.77 -38.46
C ASN A 360 9.96 3.72 -39.66
N ALA A 361 8.97 3.85 -40.55
CA ALA A 361 9.02 4.81 -41.67
C ALA A 361 9.02 6.28 -41.20
N LYS A 362 8.25 6.59 -40.15
CA LYS A 362 8.19 7.93 -39.53
C LYS A 362 9.45 8.27 -38.72
N ASP A 363 10.10 7.29 -38.09
CA ASP A 363 11.31 7.51 -37.28
C ASP A 363 12.57 7.69 -38.16
N LEU A 364 12.63 7.02 -39.32
CA LEU A 364 13.67 7.24 -40.34
C LEU A 364 13.64 8.65 -40.94
N THR A 365 12.45 9.19 -41.20
CA THR A 365 12.29 10.56 -41.72
C THR A 365 12.60 11.63 -40.66
N GLN A 366 12.35 11.36 -39.38
CA GLN A 366 12.69 12.26 -38.28
C GLN A 366 14.20 12.26 -37.97
N LYS A 367 14.87 11.10 -38.00
CA LYS A 367 16.33 11.00 -37.81
C LYS A 367 17.13 11.71 -38.91
N GLN A 368 16.68 11.67 -40.16
CA GLN A 368 17.33 12.37 -41.27
C GLN A 368 17.24 13.90 -41.12
N LYS A 369 16.07 14.44 -40.72
CA LYS A 369 15.90 15.88 -40.46
C LYS A 369 16.71 16.39 -39.27
N THR A 370 16.84 15.57 -38.23
CA THR A 370 17.56 15.95 -36.99
C THR A 370 19.08 15.94 -37.20
N THR A 371 19.58 14.99 -38.00
CA THR A 371 21.01 14.90 -38.36
C THR A 371 21.46 16.09 -39.22
N GLN A 372 20.63 16.52 -40.18
CA GLN A 372 20.93 17.66 -41.05
C GLN A 372 20.89 19.01 -40.28
N SER A 373 19.95 19.16 -39.35
CA SER A 373 19.85 20.32 -38.43
C SER A 373 21.05 20.44 -37.49
N ASN A 374 21.49 19.32 -36.90
CA ASN A 374 22.62 19.30 -35.97
C ASN A 374 23.96 19.54 -36.68
N LEU A 375 24.13 19.09 -37.92
CA LEU A 375 25.33 19.36 -38.73
C LEU A 375 25.47 20.87 -39.06
N LEU A 376 24.37 21.52 -39.43
CA LEU A 376 24.31 22.98 -39.69
C LEU A 376 24.52 23.81 -38.42
N ARG A 377 24.11 23.31 -37.26
CA ARG A 377 24.30 23.97 -35.96
C ARG A 377 25.73 23.84 -35.45
N LYS A 378 26.39 22.71 -35.72
CA LYS A 378 27.80 22.47 -35.39
C LYS A 378 28.74 23.34 -36.24
N GLN A 379 28.50 23.43 -37.55
CA GLN A 379 29.27 24.33 -38.45
C GLN A 379 29.15 25.83 -38.12
N ARG A 380 28.08 26.27 -37.44
CA ARG A 380 27.92 27.67 -36.98
C ARG A 380 28.59 27.98 -35.64
N LEU A 381 28.93 26.96 -34.83
CA LEU A 381 29.56 27.14 -33.52
C LEU A 381 31.09 27.13 -33.59
N ASP A 382 31.68 26.55 -34.64
CA ASP A 382 33.14 26.50 -34.83
C ASP A 382 33.78 27.86 -35.21
N PHE A 383 32.97 28.92 -35.42
CA PHE A 383 33.44 30.28 -35.73
C PHE A 383 33.01 31.35 -34.72
N ALA A 384 32.44 30.96 -33.58
CA ALA A 384 31.96 31.91 -32.57
C ALA A 384 32.95 32.05 -31.42
N GLY A 385 33.53 33.26 -31.26
CA GLY A 385 34.42 33.59 -30.16
C GLY A 385 33.76 33.45 -28.77
N PRO A 386 34.58 33.28 -27.70
CA PRO A 386 34.13 32.83 -26.37
C PRO A 386 33.02 33.68 -25.73
N GLU A 387 32.93 34.97 -26.04
CA GLU A 387 31.84 35.85 -25.55
C GLU A 387 30.45 35.45 -26.07
N LYS A 388 30.33 34.97 -27.31
CA LYS A 388 29.03 34.54 -27.87
C LYS A 388 28.54 33.23 -27.26
N ILE A 389 29.45 32.37 -26.84
CA ILE A 389 29.13 31.11 -26.15
C ILE A 389 28.62 31.40 -24.72
N ALA A 390 29.22 32.36 -24.03
CA ALA A 390 28.76 32.80 -22.71
C ALA A 390 27.35 33.44 -22.76
N GLN A 391 27.08 34.29 -23.75
CA GLN A 391 25.74 34.88 -23.94
C GLN A 391 24.67 33.85 -24.32
N ALA A 392 25.02 32.81 -25.07
CA ALA A 392 24.09 31.74 -25.42
C ALA A 392 23.72 30.88 -24.19
N LYS A 393 24.67 30.60 -23.30
CA LYS A 393 24.41 29.89 -22.03
C LYS A 393 23.52 30.70 -21.10
N LEU A 394 23.77 32.00 -20.97
CA LEU A 394 22.97 32.90 -20.13
C LEU A 394 21.52 33.01 -20.63
N LYS A 395 21.29 33.06 -21.95
CA LYS A 395 19.93 33.03 -22.53
C LYS A 395 19.20 31.73 -22.28
N HIS A 396 19.91 30.60 -22.23
CA HIS A 396 19.31 29.30 -21.98
C HIS A 396 18.90 29.12 -20.51
N GLU A 397 19.69 29.63 -19.57
CA GLU A 397 19.35 29.66 -18.15
C GLU A 397 18.19 30.62 -17.85
N GLN A 398 18.15 31.79 -18.51
CA GLN A 398 17.04 32.74 -18.38
C GLN A 398 15.72 32.19 -18.96
N ALA A 399 15.78 31.41 -20.04
CA ALA A 399 14.60 30.74 -20.60
C ALA A 399 14.06 29.65 -19.67
N ALA A 400 14.94 28.85 -19.04
CA ALA A 400 14.55 27.81 -18.09
C ALA A 400 13.90 28.38 -16.81
N GLN A 401 14.36 29.54 -16.32
CA GLN A 401 13.71 30.23 -15.20
C GLN A 401 12.33 30.81 -15.55
N HIS A 402 12.13 31.25 -16.80
CA HIS A 402 10.83 31.75 -17.27
C HIS A 402 9.78 30.63 -17.39
N GLU A 403 10.21 29.42 -17.74
CA GLU A 403 9.36 28.23 -17.85
C GLU A 403 8.89 27.71 -16.48
N GLN A 404 9.77 27.71 -15.47
CA GLN A 404 9.39 27.40 -14.07
C GLN A 404 8.39 28.41 -13.48
N TYR A 405 8.48 29.69 -13.84
CA TYR A 405 7.51 30.71 -13.41
C TYR A 405 6.15 30.56 -14.11
N SER A 406 6.13 30.17 -15.39
CA SER A 406 4.89 29.93 -16.15
C SER A 406 4.08 28.73 -15.61
N ILE A 407 4.76 27.68 -15.17
CA ILE A 407 4.13 26.48 -14.59
C ILE A 407 3.51 26.79 -13.22
N ARG A 408 4.16 27.59 -12.38
CA ARG A 408 3.61 28.01 -11.07
C ARG A 408 2.40 28.94 -11.18
N THR A 409 2.31 29.78 -12.22
CA THR A 409 1.12 30.65 -12.43
C THR A 409 -0.08 29.88 -13.02
N ARG A 410 0.15 28.79 -13.78
CA ARG A 410 -0.94 27.93 -14.30
C ARG A 410 -1.61 27.06 -13.24
N ILE A 411 -0.88 26.68 -12.19
CA ILE A 411 -1.43 25.89 -11.06
C ILE A 411 -2.33 26.74 -10.14
N LEU A 412 -2.12 28.07 -10.07
CA LEU A 412 -2.91 28.96 -9.22
C LEU A 412 -4.23 29.46 -9.86
N ILE A 413 -4.42 29.28 -11.17
CA ILE A 413 -5.62 29.77 -11.91
C ILE A 413 -6.69 28.66 -12.06
N CYS A 414 -6.36 27.38 -11.83
CA CYS A 414 -7.35 26.29 -11.87
C CYS A 414 -8.13 26.06 -10.56
N SER A 415 -7.85 26.80 -9.48
CA SER A 415 -8.54 26.64 -8.18
C SER A 415 -9.62 27.70 -7.91
N ILE A 416 -9.96 28.56 -8.87
CA ILE A 416 -11.07 29.51 -8.76
C ILE A 416 -11.83 29.49 -10.09
N HIS A 417 -13.10 29.08 -10.07
CA HIS A 417 -14.07 28.89 -11.18
C HIS A 417 -14.32 27.42 -11.59
N SER A 418 -15.20 26.74 -10.84
CA SER A 418 -16.08 25.69 -11.38
C SER A 418 -17.51 26.24 -11.46
N PRO A 419 -18.14 26.36 -12.64
CA PRO A 419 -19.57 26.67 -12.73
C PRO A 419 -20.41 25.38 -12.60
N ARG A 420 -21.51 25.48 -11.83
CA ARG A 420 -22.56 24.45 -11.73
C ARG A 420 -23.35 24.35 -13.06
N PRO A 421 -23.85 23.18 -13.48
CA PRO A 421 -24.77 23.09 -14.61
C PRO A 421 -26.23 23.20 -14.14
N ASN A 422 -27.01 24.09 -14.76
CA ASN A 422 -28.47 24.01 -14.74
C ASN A 422 -29.03 24.11 -16.17
N SER A 423 -29.89 23.14 -16.46
CA SER A 423 -31.06 23.11 -17.36
C SER A 423 -31.17 24.09 -18.53
N ALA A 424 -31.49 23.51 -19.69
CA ALA A 424 -31.81 24.17 -20.96
C ALA A 424 -32.98 25.18 -20.88
N THR A 425 -32.82 26.34 -21.51
CA THR A 425 -33.72 26.94 -22.53
C THR A 425 -33.14 28.27 -23.05
N PRO A 426 -33.40 28.68 -24.31
CA PRO A 426 -32.73 29.82 -24.94
C PRO A 426 -33.60 31.09 -24.94
N LEU A 427 -33.00 32.28 -24.75
CA LEU A 427 -33.48 33.55 -25.33
C LEU A 427 -32.49 34.71 -25.12
N ALA A 428 -31.95 35.16 -26.25
CA ALA A 428 -31.73 36.54 -26.70
C ALA A 428 -31.24 37.68 -25.76
N LYS A 429 -30.16 38.32 -26.26
CA LYS A 429 -29.88 39.77 -26.36
C LYS A 429 -29.30 40.56 -25.16
N ASN A 430 -28.10 41.11 -25.44
CA ASN A 430 -27.72 42.54 -25.35
C ASN A 430 -26.75 43.05 -24.24
N TYR A 431 -25.76 43.85 -24.73
CA TYR A 431 -24.96 44.94 -24.12
C TYR A 431 -23.80 44.60 -23.15
N THR A 432 -22.54 44.70 -23.58
CA THR A 432 -21.55 45.84 -23.58
C THR A 432 -20.87 46.21 -22.25
N LEU A 433 -19.53 46.07 -22.28
CA LEU A 433 -18.45 46.94 -21.79
C LEU A 433 -18.50 47.54 -20.37
N SER A 434 -17.42 47.30 -19.60
CA SER A 434 -16.62 48.35 -18.93
C SER A 434 -15.26 47.82 -18.45
N ARG A 435 -14.23 48.66 -18.60
CA ARG A 435 -12.78 48.45 -18.39
C ARG A 435 -12.31 48.77 -16.95
N CYS A 436 -11.12 48.28 -16.57
CA CYS A 436 -9.96 49.05 -16.01
C CYS A 436 -8.88 48.06 -15.46
N TRP A 437 -7.71 47.93 -16.10
CA TRP A 437 -6.42 48.63 -15.87
C TRP A 437 -5.82 48.50 -14.46
N MET A 438 -4.65 47.85 -14.37
CA MET A 438 -3.81 47.74 -13.17
C MET A 438 -2.39 48.22 -13.51
N GLN A 439 -1.91 49.27 -12.83
CA GLN A 439 -0.53 49.78 -12.88
C GLN A 439 0.30 49.26 -11.68
N ARG A 440 1.59 49.04 -11.94
CA ARG A 440 2.66 48.62 -11.01
C ARG A 440 3.10 49.75 -10.06
N VAL A 441 3.52 49.40 -8.84
CA VAL A 441 4.53 50.15 -8.06
C VAL A 441 5.44 49.18 -7.29
N PHE A 442 6.76 49.40 -7.37
CA PHE A 442 7.81 48.83 -6.52
C PHE A 442 8.23 49.89 -5.47
N SER A 443 8.50 49.51 -4.22
CA SER A 443 9.52 50.21 -3.40
C SER A 443 10.02 49.35 -2.21
N LYS A 444 11.29 49.60 -1.87
CA LYS A 444 12.14 48.98 -0.84
C LYS A 444 11.82 49.50 0.57
N SER A 445 12.08 48.72 1.63
CA SER A 445 12.54 49.29 2.91
C SER A 445 13.31 48.29 3.79
N ARG A 446 14.16 48.85 4.66
CA ARG A 446 15.25 48.26 5.46
C ARG A 446 14.80 47.87 6.88
N ARG A 447 15.59 46.99 7.54
CA ARG A 447 15.56 46.66 8.99
C ARG A 447 15.80 47.88 9.90
N PRO A 448 15.41 47.77 11.20
CA PRO A 448 16.39 47.88 12.29
C PRO A 448 16.22 46.84 13.45
N ARG A 449 17.09 46.96 14.46
CA ARG A 449 17.55 46.00 15.50
C ARG A 449 16.82 46.15 16.87
N GLY A 450 16.87 45.10 17.72
CA GLY A 450 16.99 45.20 19.20
C GLY A 450 15.85 44.64 20.10
N PRO A 451 16.12 43.88 21.20
CA PRO A 451 15.15 43.30 22.16
C PRO A 451 15.06 44.11 23.49
N PRO A 452 14.11 43.87 24.46
CA PRO A 452 14.20 42.79 25.47
C PRO A 452 12.86 42.25 26.10
N GLN A 453 13.08 41.29 27.02
CA GLN A 453 12.28 40.38 27.89
C GLN A 453 11.05 40.82 28.75
N TYR A 454 10.31 39.77 29.17
CA TYR A 454 9.63 39.43 30.46
C TYR A 454 8.10 39.64 30.70
N SER A 455 7.48 38.54 31.19
CA SER A 455 6.35 38.36 32.13
C SER A 455 4.90 38.13 31.63
N SER A 456 4.23 37.16 32.28
CA SER A 456 2.93 36.50 32.01
C SER A 456 1.74 37.11 32.81
N PRO A 457 0.58 36.41 32.96
CA PRO A 457 -0.70 36.34 32.21
C PRO A 457 -1.82 37.24 32.86
N PRO A 458 -3.19 37.11 32.74
CA PRO A 458 -4.09 36.13 32.07
C PRO A 458 -5.41 36.67 31.38
N ARG A 459 -6.22 35.72 30.83
CA ARG A 459 -7.71 35.64 30.64
C ARG A 459 -8.50 36.49 29.60
N SER A 460 -9.37 35.76 28.88
CA SER A 460 -10.80 35.99 28.47
C SER A 460 -11.06 35.91 26.94
N THR A 461 -11.68 34.82 26.46
CA THR A 461 -13.13 34.56 26.18
C THR A 461 -13.66 35.25 24.91
N ILE A 462 -14.18 34.48 23.94
CA ILE A 462 -15.43 34.74 23.17
C ILE A 462 -15.82 33.46 22.40
N PHE A 463 -17.08 33.05 22.60
CA PHE A 463 -17.83 32.02 21.87
C PHE A 463 -18.32 32.56 20.51
N ALA A 464 -18.41 31.72 19.48
CA ALA A 464 -19.46 31.85 18.46
C ALA A 464 -19.85 30.49 17.88
N LYS A 465 -21.17 30.29 17.83
CA LYS A 465 -21.95 29.11 17.50
C LYS A 465 -22.69 29.40 16.19
N ILE A 466 -22.60 28.54 15.18
CA ILE A 466 -23.47 28.53 13.97
C ILE A 466 -23.56 27.04 13.56
N VAL A 467 -24.58 26.28 13.98
CA VAL A 467 -25.93 26.11 13.38
C VAL A 467 -25.84 25.79 11.88
N TYR A 468 -25.95 24.50 11.54
CA TYR A 468 -26.34 24.07 10.20
C TYR A 468 -27.86 24.01 10.17
N ASP A 469 -28.46 24.76 9.25
CA ASP A 469 -29.85 24.60 8.85
C ASP A 469 -29.91 23.91 7.49
N CYS A 470 -30.87 22.99 7.38
CA CYS A 470 -31.11 22.14 6.23
C CYS A 470 -31.83 22.93 5.12
N SER A 471 -31.40 22.75 3.88
CA SER A 471 -32.28 22.76 2.70
C SER A 471 -31.67 21.96 1.57
#